data_AF-A0A378B8Y3-F1
#
_entry.id   AF-A0A378B8Y3-F1
#
_cell.length_a   1.000
_cell.length_b   1.000
_cell.length_c   1.000
_cell.angle_alpha   90.00
_cell.angle_beta   90.00
_cell.angle_gamma   90.00
#
_symmetry.space_group_name_H-M   'P 1'
#
loop_
_entity.id
_entity.type
_entity.pdbx_description
1 polymer ?
#
loop_
_entity_poly.entity_id
_entity_poly.type
_entity_poly.pdbx_seq_one_letter_code
_entity_poly.pdbx_strand_id
1 'polypeptide(L)' 'MANPLTGYNFAYLDEQTKRMIRRAILKAVAIPGYQVPFGGREMPMPYGGAPRHPADRQRHR' A
#
# COMPACT_ATOMS: atom_id res chain seq x y z
N MET A 1 -8.76 22.39 -2.62
CA MET A 1 -7.71 23.16 -3.32
C MET A 1 -6.42 22.37 -3.21
N ALA A 2 -5.82 21.95 -4.33
CA ALA A 2 -4.54 21.25 -4.33
C ALA A 2 -3.46 22.21 -3.82
N ASN A 3 -2.56 21.74 -2.95
CA ASN A 3 -1.43 22.54 -2.47
C ASN A 3 -0.47 22.80 -3.65
N PRO A 4 -0.31 24.05 -4.13
CA PRO A 4 0.41 24.34 -5.37
C PRO A 4 1.92 24.10 -5.29
N LEU A 5 2.46 23.79 -4.10
CA LEU A 5 3.90 23.67 -3.87
C LEU A 5 4.52 22.34 -4.33
N THR A 6 3.73 21.31 -4.68
CA THR A 6 4.28 19.98 -5.01
C THR A 6 3.69 19.27 -6.22
N GLY A 7 2.65 19.82 -6.88
CA GLY A 7 2.01 19.18 -8.05
C GLY A 7 1.34 17.82 -7.81
N TYR A 8 1.49 17.25 -6.60
CA TYR A 8 0.91 15.97 -6.19
C TYR A 8 -0.16 16.18 -5.11
N ASN A 9 -1.09 15.24 -5.04
CA ASN A 9 -2.05 15.19 -3.95
C ASN A 9 -1.36 14.82 -2.62
N PHE A 10 -1.96 15.22 -1.49
CA PHE A 10 -1.51 14.74 -0.19
C PHE A 10 -1.44 13.22 -0.16
N ALA A 11 -0.34 12.67 0.36
CA ALA A 11 -0.02 11.24 0.35
C ALA A 11 0.06 10.62 -1.06
N TYR A 12 0.40 11.41 -2.09
CA TYR A 12 0.61 11.04 -3.49
C TYR A 12 -0.65 10.58 -4.24
N LEU A 13 -1.53 9.82 -3.59
CA LEU A 13 -2.73 9.23 -4.16
C LEU A 13 -3.82 10.25 -4.48
N ASP A 14 -4.57 10.00 -5.55
CA ASP A 14 -5.80 10.74 -5.86
C ASP A 14 -6.97 10.35 -4.94
N GLU A 15 -7.99 11.20 -4.91
CA GLU A 15 -9.13 11.03 -4.01
C GLU A 15 -9.99 9.80 -4.30
N GLN A 16 -10.06 9.36 -5.57
CA GLN A 16 -10.80 8.16 -5.94
C GLN A 16 -10.09 6.91 -5.41
N THR A 17 -8.76 6.86 -5.53
CA THR A 17 -7.94 5.78 -4.98
C THR A 17 -8.06 5.72 -3.47
N LYS A 18 -7.98 6.86 -2.77
CA LYS A 18 -8.17 6.91 -1.31
C LYS A 18 -9.56 6.42 -0.91
N ARG A 19 -10.62 6.81 -1.63
CA ARG A 19 -11.99 6.33 -1.38
C ARG A 19 -12.11 4.82 -1.55
N MET A 20 -11.46 4.25 -2.56
CA MET A 20 -11.42 2.80 -2.80
C MET A 20 -10.71 2.07 -1.66
N ILE A 21 -9.50 2.51 -1.27
CA ILE A 21 -8.73 1.91 -0.17
C ILE A 21 -9.50 1.96 1.14
N ARG A 22 -10.15 3.10 1.46
CA ARG A 22 -10.99 3.22 2.67
C ARG A 22 -12.11 2.18 2.71
N ARG A 23 -12.77 1.92 1.57
CA ARG A 23 -13.83 0.89 1.47
C ARG A 23 -13.26 -0.52 1.64
N ALA A 24 -12.08 -0.80 1.07
CA ALA A 24 -11.43 -2.09 1.21
C ALA A 24 -11.04 -2.37 2.67
N ILE A 25 -10.48 -1.37 3.37
CA ILE A 25 -10.14 -1.47 4.79
C ILE A 25 -11.38 -1.73 5.64
N LEU A 26 -12.47 -1.00 5.43
CA LEU A 26 -13.72 -1.24 6.16
C LEU A 26 -14.26 -2.66 5.97
N LYS A 27 -14.16 -3.21 4.75
CA LYS A 27 -14.52 -4.62 4.50
C LYS A 27 -13.57 -5.60 5.19
N ALA A 28 -12.27 -5.31 5.22
CA ALA A 28 -11.27 -6.18 5.82
C ALA A 28 -11.44 -6.25 7.35
N VAL A 29 -11.82 -5.14 7.98
CA VAL A 29 -12.13 -5.11 9.41
C VAL A 29 -13.45 -5.83 9.71
N ALA A 30 -14.46 -5.70 8.85
CA ALA A 30 -15.76 -6.34 9.04
C ALA A 30 -15.74 -7.87 8.81
N ILE A 31 -14.79 -8.38 8.01
CA ILE A 31 -14.69 -9.80 7.68
C ILE A 31 -13.27 -10.29 8.02
N PRO A 32 -13.01 -10.65 9.29
CA PRO A 32 -11.68 -11.07 9.71
C PRO A 32 -11.25 -12.35 8.97
N GLY A 33 -9.99 -12.38 8.52
CA GLY A 33 -9.43 -13.50 7.75
C GLY A 33 -9.72 -13.47 6.25
N TYR A 34 -10.59 -12.58 5.77
CA TYR A 34 -10.87 -12.42 4.34
C TYR A 34 -9.94 -11.39 3.70
N GLN A 35 -9.16 -11.82 2.70
CA GLN A 35 -8.34 -10.92 1.90
C GLN A 35 -9.23 -10.14 0.94
N VAL A 36 -9.45 -8.87 1.24
CA VAL A 36 -10.24 -7.99 0.37
C VAL A 36 -9.39 -7.59 -0.83
N PRO A 37 -9.75 -7.99 -2.07
CA PRO A 37 -9.03 -7.56 -3.25
C PRO A 37 -9.20 -6.05 -3.44
N PHE A 38 -8.10 -5.38 -3.76
CA PHE A 38 -8.11 -3.96 -4.08
C PHE A 38 -7.22 -3.70 -5.32
N GLY A 39 -7.63 -2.74 -6.15
CA GLY A 39 -6.90 -2.36 -7.35
C GLY A 39 -5.70 -1.47 -7.01
N GLY A 40 -4.60 -2.07 -6.59
CA GLY A 40 -3.33 -1.37 -6.38
C GLY A 40 -2.89 -0.65 -7.66
N ARG A 41 -2.23 0.50 -7.49
CA ARG A 41 -1.67 1.28 -8.60
C ARG A 41 -0.15 1.25 -8.56
N GLU A 42 0.45 1.60 -9.69
CA GLU A 42 1.89 1.83 -9.79
C GLU A 42 2.31 2.92 -8.80
N MET A 43 3.30 2.59 -7.98
CA MET A 43 3.89 3.46 -6.97
C MET A 43 5.37 3.64 -7.34
N PRO A 44 6.00 4.79 -7.07
CA PRO A 44 7.42 5.02 -7.39
C PRO A 44 8.40 4.20 -6.54
N MET A 45 7.95 3.10 -5.92
CA MET A 45 8.76 2.17 -5.15
C MET A 45 8.60 0.75 -5.70
N PRO A 46 9.68 -0.05 -5.69
CA PRO A 46 9.62 -1.43 -6.19
C PRO A 46 8.63 -2.28 -5.37
N TYR A 47 7.89 -3.14 -6.06
CA TYR A 47 7.03 -4.13 -5.42
C TYR A 47 7.87 -5.24 -4.80
N GLY A 48 7.64 -5.51 -3.52
CA GLY A 48 8.37 -6.52 -2.76
C GLY A 48 8.84 -5.97 -1.42
N GLY A 49 8.90 -6.85 -0.41
CA GLY A 49 9.49 -6.48 0.88
C GLY A 49 10.97 -6.10 0.74
N ALA A 50 11.55 -5.57 1.83
CA ALA A 50 12.96 -5.26 1.89
C ALA A 50 13.82 -6.45 1.42
N PRO A 51 14.98 -6.21 0.78
CA PRO A 51 15.90 -7.27 0.38
C PRO A 51 16.22 -8.15 1.59
N ARG A 52 16.11 -9.47 1.44
CA ARG A 52 16.52 -10.41 2.49
C ARG A 52 18.02 -10.27 2.71
N HIS A 53 18.43 -10.05 3.96
CA HIS A 53 19.83 -9.88 4.27
C HIS A 53 20.56 -11.24 4.14
N PRO A 54 21.78 -11.30 3.57
CA PRO A 54 22.50 -12.56 3.39
C PRO A 54 22.71 -13.37 4.68
N ALA A 55 22.78 -12.68 5.83
CA ALA A 55 22.94 -13.30 7.15
C ALA A 55 21.71 -14.11 7.62
N ASP A 56 20.52 -13.86 7.06
CA ASP A 56 19.31 -14.59 7.44
C ASP A 56 19.32 -16.05 6.92
N ARG A 57 20.22 -16.37 5.99
CA ARG A 57 20.41 -17.73 5.44
C ARG A 57 21.11 -18.67 6.42
N GLN A 58 21.84 -18.14 7.40
CA GLN A 58 22.69 -18.94 8.30
C GLN A 58 22.00 -19.37 9.60
N ARG A 59 20.77 -18.90 9.88
CA ARG A 59 20.05 -19.20 11.14
C ARG A 59 19.28 -20.53 11.17
N HIS A 60 19.31 -21.30 10.07
CA HIS A 60 18.61 -22.59 9.95
C HIS A 60 19.55 -23.77 9.69
N ARG A 61 20.82 -23.65 10.06
CA ARG A 61 21.72 -24.79 10.27
C ARG A 61 21.95 -24.95 11.77
#